data_AF-A0A140K1A1-F1
#
_entry.id   AF-A0A140K1A1-F1
#
_cell.length_a   1.000
_cell.length_b   1.000
_cell.length_c   1.000
_cell.angle_alpha   90.00
_cell.angle_beta   90.00
_cell.angle_gamma   90.00
#
_symmetry.space_group_name_H-M   'P 1'
#
loop_
_entity.id
_entity.type
_entity.pdbx_description
1 polymer ?
#
loop_
_entity_poly.entity_id
_entity_poly.type
_entity_poly.pdbx_seq_one_letter_code
_entity_poly.pdbx_strand_id
1 'polypeptide(L)'
;MFKIFFVQLKTLLPTIIKLYLLIIILFLISLLIISQSHLDMEILTRDPAAVAATHPLTGMISNIGILLWCSCAAICLFCFKLLKNKPLNREFSSFFLLSGYLTAILVLDDLFLLHEDIFPKYLNISEKVVLCTYAIVILLYLAKFKKLILKTDFFFLFLSFIFFSLSILSEIMIKKDLIMLEDWLKLFGIVNWLAYFTRVCFQQIEKTFQSQQIERERIRTSI
;
A
#
# COMPACT_ATOMS: atom_id res chain seq x y z
N MET A 1 -25.45 31.69 1.39
CA MET A 1 -24.19 31.18 1.96
C MET A 1 -24.43 30.23 3.13
N PHE A 2 -25.09 30.66 4.22
CA PHE A 2 -25.36 29.83 5.42
C PHE A 2 -26.14 28.53 5.14
N LYS A 3 -27.18 28.55 4.30
CA LYS A 3 -27.94 27.35 3.91
C LYS A 3 -27.10 26.33 3.15
N ILE A 4 -26.21 26.78 2.26
CA ILE A 4 -25.31 25.91 1.48
C ILE A 4 -24.32 25.24 2.43
N PHE A 5 -23.72 26.01 3.35
CA PHE A 5 -22.83 25.49 4.38
C PHE A 5 -23.51 24.42 5.26
N PHE A 6 -24.74 24.67 5.72
CA PHE A 6 -25.46 23.72 6.57
C PHE A 6 -25.80 22.41 5.84
N VAL A 7 -26.18 22.49 4.56
CA VAL A 7 -26.43 21.31 3.72
C VAL A 7 -25.13 20.53 3.48
N GLN A 8 -24.03 21.22 3.18
CA GLN A 8 -22.71 20.59 3.04
C GLN A 8 -22.27 19.90 4.33
N LEU A 9 -22.39 20.57 5.47
CA LEU A 9 -22.03 20.02 6.77
C LEU A 9 -22.83 18.75 7.07
N LYS A 10 -24.16 18.76 6.90
CA LYS A 10 -25.01 17.58 7.14
C LYS A 10 -24.64 16.41 6.21
N THR A 11 -24.29 16.71 4.96
CA THR A 11 -23.92 15.70 3.96
C THR A 11 -22.54 15.09 4.26
N LEU A 12 -21.60 15.90 4.73
CA LEU A 12 -20.22 15.48 5.00
C LEU A 12 -20.03 14.96 6.43
N LEU A 13 -20.97 15.21 7.34
CA LEU A 13 -20.87 14.82 8.76
C LEU A 13 -20.50 13.33 8.96
N PRO A 14 -21.09 12.36 8.24
CA PRO A 14 -20.70 10.95 8.41
C PRO A 14 -19.25 10.68 7.98
N THR A 15 -18.76 11.38 6.95
CA THR A 15 -17.36 11.26 6.49
C THR A 15 -16.41 11.89 7.49
N ILE A 16 -16.76 13.09 7.99
CA ILE A 16 -16.04 13.80 9.04
C ILE A 16 -15.91 12.90 10.27
N ILE A 17 -17.01 12.34 10.78
CA ILE A 17 -17.00 11.45 11.95
C ILE A 17 -16.06 10.27 11.73
N LYS A 18 -16.08 9.62 10.55
CA LYS A 18 -15.18 8.50 10.25
C LYS A 18 -13.70 8.90 10.24
N LEU A 19 -13.37 10.06 9.69
CA LEU A 19 -12.00 10.58 9.65
C LEU A 19 -11.50 10.90 11.06
N TYR A 20 -12.29 11.64 11.84
CA TYR A 20 -11.90 11.99 13.21
C TYR A 20 -11.88 10.78 14.13
N LEU A 21 -12.79 9.82 13.97
CA LEU A 21 -12.76 8.56 14.73
C LEU A 21 -11.46 7.80 14.48
N LEU A 22 -10.99 7.72 13.23
CA LEU A 22 -9.70 7.10 12.91
C LEU A 22 -8.53 7.80 13.62
N ILE A 23 -8.49 9.14 13.59
CA ILE A 23 -7.44 9.92 14.26
C ILE A 23 -7.51 9.73 15.78
N ILE A 24 -8.71 9.73 16.36
CA ILE A 24 -8.92 9.49 17.79
C ILE A 24 -8.45 8.09 18.18
N ILE A 25 -8.74 7.06 17.37
CA ILE A 25 -8.26 5.70 17.62
C ILE A 25 -6.72 5.67 17.59
N LEU A 26 -6.08 6.29 16.61
CA LEU A 26 -4.61 6.36 16.55
C LEU A 26 -4.02 7.08 17.78
N PHE A 27 -4.65 8.17 18.21
CA PHE A 27 -4.27 8.89 19.42
C PHE A 27 -4.42 8.02 20.68
N LEU A 28 -5.52 7.28 20.81
CA LEU A 28 -5.73 6.35 21.92
C LEU A 28 -4.71 5.21 21.90
N ILE A 29 -4.36 4.67 20.72
CA ILE A 29 -3.31 3.67 20.57
C ILE A 29 -1.96 4.24 21.01
N SER A 30 -1.61 5.48 20.64
CA SER A 30 -0.35 6.08 21.11
C SER A 30 -0.31 6.24 22.63
N LEU A 31 -1.43 6.63 23.26
CA LEU A 31 -1.51 6.71 24.73
C LEU A 31 -1.37 5.33 25.39
N LEU A 32 -1.98 4.29 24.81
CA LEU A 32 -1.84 2.92 25.28
C LEU A 32 -0.39 2.44 25.21
N ILE A 33 0.31 2.70 24.09
CA ILE A 33 1.72 2.34 23.94
C ILE A 33 2.56 3.01 25.03
N ILE A 34 2.40 4.32 25.25
CA ILE A 34 3.13 5.07 26.30
C ILE A 34 2.90 4.44 27.68
N SER A 35 1.64 4.15 28.01
CA SER A 35 1.27 3.61 29.32
C SER A 35 1.90 2.25 29.63
N GLN A 36 2.23 1.46 28.58
CA GLN A 36 2.78 0.11 28.72
C GLN A 36 4.30 0.03 28.53
N SER A 37 4.91 1.01 27.86
CA SER A 37 6.31 0.90 27.39
C SER A 37 7.31 1.82 28.11
N HIS A 38 6.87 2.63 29.07
CA HIS A 38 7.71 3.66 29.72
C HIS A 38 8.40 4.62 28.73
N LEU A 39 7.93 4.69 27.47
CA LEU A 39 8.48 5.56 26.45
C LEU A 39 7.99 6.99 26.66
N ASP A 40 8.87 7.96 26.42
CA ASP A 40 8.51 9.37 26.40
C ASP A 40 7.60 9.68 25.20
N MET A 41 6.61 10.56 25.41
CA MET A 41 5.73 11.09 24.34
C MET A 41 6.53 11.61 23.14
N GLU A 42 7.75 12.10 23.41
CA GLU A 42 8.67 12.60 22.41
C GLU A 42 9.03 11.55 21.35
N ILE A 43 9.25 10.30 21.76
CA ILE A 43 9.66 9.18 20.89
C ILE A 43 8.54 8.81 19.89
N LEU A 44 7.28 8.95 20.30
CA LEU A 44 6.12 8.57 19.47
C LEU A 44 5.65 9.67 18.53
N THR A 45 5.96 10.93 18.83
CA THR A 45 5.37 12.09 18.14
C THR A 45 6.38 12.89 17.32
N ARG A 46 7.67 12.86 17.68
CA ARG A 46 8.71 13.53 16.91
C ARG A 46 9.27 12.63 15.82
N ASP A 47 9.87 13.28 14.84
CA ASP A 47 10.56 12.61 13.74
C ASP A 47 11.70 11.69 14.25
N PRO A 48 11.83 10.46 13.72
CA PRO A 48 12.87 9.52 14.16
C PRO A 48 14.29 10.05 14.01
N ALA A 49 14.60 10.82 12.95
CA ALA A 49 15.94 11.37 12.76
C ALA A 49 16.25 12.45 13.80
N ALA A 50 15.24 13.23 14.20
CA ALA A 50 15.37 14.22 15.27
C ALA A 50 15.54 13.56 16.65
N VAL A 51 14.78 12.50 16.96
CA VAL A 51 14.90 11.75 18.23
C VAL A 51 16.25 11.04 18.32
N ALA A 52 16.71 10.41 17.22
CA ALA A 52 17.99 9.71 17.17
C ALA A 52 19.20 10.65 16.99
N ALA A 53 18.99 11.97 16.88
CA ALA A 53 20.02 12.97 16.59
C ALA A 53 20.89 12.61 15.36
N THR A 54 20.26 12.07 14.31
CA THR A 54 20.93 11.68 13.06
C THR A 54 20.70 12.73 11.96
N HIS A 55 21.41 12.59 10.83
CA HIS A 55 21.25 13.49 9.69
C HIS A 55 19.82 13.38 9.11
N PRO A 56 19.16 14.48 8.67
CA PRO A 56 17.79 14.42 8.12
C PRO A 56 17.61 13.54 6.87
N LEU A 57 18.69 13.19 6.18
CA LEU A 57 18.69 12.26 5.04
C LEU A 57 18.86 10.79 5.44
N THR A 58 18.90 10.48 6.74
CA THR A 58 18.97 9.10 7.22
C THR A 58 17.75 8.33 6.71
N GLY A 59 17.99 7.18 6.07
CA GLY A 59 16.92 6.36 5.49
C GLY A 59 16.25 6.96 4.24
N MET A 60 16.86 7.95 3.56
CA MET A 60 16.26 8.62 2.39
C MET A 60 15.70 7.65 1.35
N ILE A 61 16.45 6.61 0.97
CA ILE A 61 16.02 5.64 -0.05
C ILE A 61 14.82 4.82 0.45
N SER A 62 14.87 4.33 1.69
CA SER A 62 13.75 3.63 2.33
C SER A 62 12.49 4.51 2.40
N ASN A 63 12.64 5.77 2.82
CA ASN A 63 11.55 6.75 2.89
C ASN A 63 10.91 7.01 1.51
N ILE A 64 11.72 7.14 0.44
CA ILE A 64 11.21 7.25 -0.93
C ILE A 64 10.43 5.97 -1.31
N GLY A 65 10.97 4.79 -0.97
CA GLY A 65 10.29 3.51 -1.16
C GLY A 65 8.91 3.48 -0.50
N ILE A 66 8.82 3.89 0.77
CA ILE A 66 7.57 3.99 1.55
C ILE A 66 6.56 4.92 0.87
N LEU A 67 6.98 6.08 0.35
CA LEU A 67 6.08 7.01 -0.35
C LEU A 67 5.50 6.37 -1.63
N LEU A 68 6.30 5.64 -2.39
CA LEU A 68 5.85 4.94 -3.61
C LEU A 68 4.91 3.77 -3.28
N TRP A 69 5.25 3.01 -2.25
CA TRP A 69 4.42 1.94 -1.67
C TRP A 69 3.05 2.49 -1.23
N CYS A 70 3.03 3.58 -0.45
CA CYS A 70 1.83 4.29 -0.01
C CYS A 70 0.97 4.73 -1.21
N SER A 71 1.61 5.32 -2.22
CA SER A 71 0.95 5.76 -3.45
C SER A 71 0.27 4.60 -4.18
N CYS A 72 0.95 3.45 -4.27
CA CYS A 72 0.38 2.24 -4.87
C CYS A 72 -0.84 1.74 -4.07
N ALA A 73 -0.76 1.72 -2.74
CA ALA A 73 -1.85 1.25 -1.89
C ALA A 73 -3.08 2.16 -2.06
N ALA A 74 -2.88 3.47 -2.06
CA ALA A 74 -3.93 4.46 -2.28
C ALA A 74 -4.57 4.31 -3.67
N ILE A 75 -3.78 4.17 -4.74
CA ILE A 75 -4.29 3.96 -6.11
C ILE A 75 -5.16 2.70 -6.18
N CYS A 76 -4.70 1.59 -5.61
CA CYS A 76 -5.44 0.33 -5.59
C CYS A 76 -6.78 0.48 -4.83
N LEU A 77 -6.76 1.01 -3.61
CA LEU A 77 -7.98 1.18 -2.81
C LEU A 77 -8.97 2.18 -3.44
N PHE A 78 -8.45 3.24 -4.07
CA PHE A 78 -9.25 4.19 -4.83
C PHE A 78 -9.92 3.52 -6.04
N CYS A 79 -9.16 2.75 -6.83
CA CYS A 79 -9.70 2.04 -7.98
C CYS A 79 -10.75 1.00 -7.58
N PHE A 80 -10.53 0.28 -6.47
CA PHE A 80 -11.57 -0.58 -5.87
C PHE A 80 -12.87 0.19 -5.64
N LYS A 81 -12.79 1.39 -5.03
CA LYS A 81 -13.96 2.20 -4.72
C LYS A 81 -14.73 2.65 -5.97
N LEU A 82 -14.02 2.94 -7.06
CA LEU A 82 -14.63 3.29 -8.34
C LEU A 82 -15.35 2.09 -9.00
N LEU A 83 -14.74 0.90 -8.90
CA LEU A 83 -15.22 -0.29 -9.62
C LEU A 83 -16.23 -1.15 -8.83
N LYS A 84 -16.29 -1.04 -7.50
CA LYS A 84 -17.06 -1.95 -6.63
C LYS A 84 -18.57 -2.06 -6.93
N ASN A 85 -19.17 -1.02 -7.48
CA ASN A 85 -20.60 -0.97 -7.78
C ASN A 85 -20.89 -1.31 -9.26
N LYS A 86 -19.89 -1.78 -10.02
CA LYS A 86 -20.01 -2.09 -11.44
C LYS A 86 -19.97 -3.62 -11.61
N PRO A 87 -21.07 -4.28 -12.02
CA PRO A 87 -21.14 -5.74 -12.04
C PRO A 87 -20.11 -6.36 -12.99
N LEU A 88 -19.86 -5.74 -14.14
CA LEU A 88 -18.85 -6.16 -15.12
C LEU A 88 -17.40 -6.12 -14.60
N ASN A 89 -17.15 -5.42 -13.48
CA ASN A 89 -15.81 -5.19 -12.93
C ASN A 89 -15.58 -5.87 -11.59
N ARG A 90 -16.43 -6.83 -11.18
CA ARG A 90 -16.36 -7.45 -9.85
C ARG A 90 -15.01 -8.14 -9.57
N GLU A 91 -14.44 -8.81 -10.57
CA GLU A 91 -13.11 -9.45 -10.43
C GLU A 91 -12.01 -8.41 -10.24
N PHE A 92 -11.96 -7.37 -11.08
CA PHE A 92 -11.01 -6.27 -10.97
C PHE A 92 -11.16 -5.48 -9.66
N SER A 93 -12.40 -5.26 -9.21
CA SER A 93 -12.66 -4.62 -7.93
C SER A 93 -12.05 -5.43 -6.78
N SER A 94 -12.28 -6.74 -6.74
CA SER A 94 -11.70 -7.63 -5.72
C SER A 94 -10.18 -7.70 -5.81
N PHE A 95 -9.63 -7.68 -7.03
CA PHE A 95 -8.20 -7.61 -7.30
C PHE A 95 -7.59 -6.35 -6.69
N PHE A 96 -8.10 -5.16 -7.01
CA PHE A 96 -7.59 -3.90 -6.47
C PHE A 96 -7.75 -3.78 -4.96
N LEU A 97 -8.83 -4.32 -4.38
CA LEU A 97 -9.00 -4.34 -2.93
C LEU A 97 -7.88 -5.14 -2.25
N LEU A 98 -7.66 -6.38 -2.70
CA LEU A 98 -6.63 -7.24 -2.12
C LEU A 98 -5.22 -6.75 -2.44
N SER A 99 -5.00 -6.16 -3.61
CA SER A 99 -3.75 -5.48 -3.96
C SER A 99 -3.46 -4.33 -3.01
N GLY A 100 -4.46 -3.49 -2.75
CA GLY A 100 -4.34 -2.35 -1.86
C GLY A 100 -4.03 -2.75 -0.43
N TYR A 101 -4.73 -3.76 0.09
CA TYR A 101 -4.44 -4.30 1.43
C TYR A 101 -3.07 -4.98 1.51
N LEU A 102 -2.70 -5.81 0.53
CA LEU A 102 -1.39 -6.45 0.48
C LEU A 102 -0.27 -5.39 0.49
N THR A 103 -0.41 -4.40 -0.38
CA THR A 103 0.52 -3.26 -0.48
C THR A 103 0.57 -2.46 0.83
N ALA A 104 -0.58 -2.19 1.46
CA ALA A 104 -0.65 -1.50 2.74
C ALA A 104 0.03 -2.26 3.88
N ILE A 105 -0.08 -3.59 3.91
CA ILE A 105 0.62 -4.44 4.90
C ILE A 105 2.13 -4.30 4.70
N LEU A 106 2.62 -4.38 3.46
CA LEU A 106 4.05 -4.20 3.15
C LEU A 106 4.56 -2.81 3.50
N VAL A 107 3.75 -1.76 3.30
CA VAL A 107 4.09 -0.40 3.73
C VAL A 107 4.27 -0.32 5.24
N LEU A 108 3.31 -0.84 6.01
CA LEU A 108 3.34 -0.78 7.46
C LEU A 108 4.51 -1.61 8.02
N ASP A 109 4.80 -2.72 7.36
CA ASP A 109 5.93 -3.57 7.67
C ASP A 109 7.27 -2.84 7.50
N ASP A 110 7.52 -2.22 6.34
CA ASP A 110 8.74 -1.44 6.10
C ASP A 110 8.80 -0.17 6.97
N LEU A 111 7.66 0.53 7.18
CA LEU A 111 7.62 1.79 7.92
C LEU A 111 7.90 1.62 9.42
N PHE A 112 7.43 0.52 10.02
CA PHE A 112 7.60 0.25 11.45
C PHE A 112 8.59 -0.87 11.74
N LEU A 113 9.32 -1.35 10.72
CA LEU A 113 10.29 -2.44 10.84
C LEU A 113 9.65 -3.69 11.49
N LEU A 114 8.45 -4.06 11.05
CA LEU A 114 7.68 -5.12 11.72
C LEU A 114 8.39 -6.47 11.63
N HIS A 115 8.84 -6.88 10.45
CA HIS A 115 9.53 -8.16 10.26
C HIS A 115 10.96 -8.19 10.82
N GLU A 116 11.66 -7.06 10.83
CA GLU A 116 13.05 -6.96 11.29
C GLU A 116 13.15 -6.81 12.82
N ASP A 117 12.28 -5.99 13.41
CA ASP A 117 12.43 -5.55 14.79
C ASP A 117 11.24 -5.94 15.67
N ILE A 118 10.03 -5.53 15.30
CA ILE A 118 8.87 -5.65 16.20
C ILE A 118 8.50 -7.12 16.43
N PHE A 119 8.35 -7.92 15.37
CA PHE A 119 7.98 -9.33 15.50
C PHE A 119 9.10 -10.17 16.13
N PRO A 120 10.38 -10.03 15.76
CA PRO A 120 11.45 -10.80 16.39
C PRO A 120 11.66 -10.42 17.86
N LYS A 121 11.71 -9.13 18.21
CA LYS A 121 12.05 -8.71 19.58
C LYS A 121 10.89 -8.78 20.55
N TYR A 122 9.67 -8.46 20.12
CA TYR A 122 8.52 -8.33 21.03
C TYR A 122 7.54 -9.50 20.95
N LEU A 123 7.45 -10.19 19.81
CA LEU A 123 6.58 -11.37 19.65
C LEU A 123 7.35 -12.70 19.59
N ASN A 124 8.68 -12.65 19.60
CA ASN A 124 9.56 -13.81 19.51
C ASN A 124 9.31 -14.66 18.25
N ILE A 125 8.88 -14.01 17.16
CA ILE A 125 8.66 -14.62 15.84
C ILE A 125 9.87 -14.28 14.97
N SER A 126 10.66 -15.28 14.58
CA SER A 126 11.85 -15.04 13.76
C SER A 126 11.50 -14.37 12.43
N GLU A 127 12.32 -13.43 11.99
CA GLU A 127 12.21 -12.73 10.70
C GLU A 127 11.94 -13.69 9.52
N LYS A 128 12.67 -14.81 9.44
CA LYS A 128 12.48 -15.84 8.42
C LYS A 128 11.04 -16.36 8.34
N VAL A 129 10.36 -16.52 9.48
CA VAL A 129 8.97 -16.98 9.53
C VAL A 129 8.02 -15.90 9.01
N VAL A 130 8.29 -14.63 9.33
CA VAL A 130 7.51 -13.48 8.82
C VAL A 130 7.66 -13.38 7.31
N LEU A 131 8.88 -13.41 6.79
CA LEU A 131 9.18 -13.37 5.35
C LEU A 131 8.55 -14.57 4.62
N CYS A 132 8.63 -15.78 5.18
CA CYS A 132 7.94 -16.96 4.63
C CYS A 132 6.43 -16.75 4.56
N THR A 133 5.84 -16.13 5.59
CA THR A 133 4.40 -15.83 5.63
C THR A 133 4.03 -14.84 4.52
N TYR A 134 4.80 -13.78 4.31
CA TYR A 134 4.58 -12.86 3.19
C TYR A 134 4.72 -13.54 1.83
N ALA A 135 5.75 -14.38 1.64
CA ALA A 135 5.91 -15.14 0.42
C ALA A 135 4.69 -16.05 0.15
N ILE A 136 4.18 -16.76 1.15
CA ILE A 136 2.98 -17.60 1.04
C ILE A 136 1.75 -16.75 0.68
N VAL A 137 1.54 -15.62 1.36
CA VAL A 137 0.41 -14.71 1.08
C VAL A 137 0.47 -14.18 -0.36
N ILE A 138 1.66 -13.77 -0.82
CA ILE A 138 1.87 -13.31 -2.20
C ILE A 138 1.59 -14.44 -3.19
N LEU A 139 2.07 -15.67 -2.93
CA LEU A 139 1.82 -16.82 -3.81
C LEU A 139 0.33 -17.17 -3.89
N LEU A 140 -0.39 -17.18 -2.77
CA LEU A 140 -1.84 -17.39 -2.73
C LEU A 140 -2.58 -16.29 -3.48
N TYR A 141 -2.15 -15.04 -3.33
CA TYR A 141 -2.68 -13.90 -4.07
C TYR A 141 -2.47 -14.05 -5.59
N LEU A 142 -1.25 -14.40 -6.02
CA LEU A 142 -0.93 -14.65 -7.43
C LEU A 142 -1.72 -15.83 -7.99
N ALA A 143 -1.87 -16.92 -7.23
CA ALA A 143 -2.68 -18.07 -7.63
C ALA A 143 -4.15 -17.70 -7.83
N LYS A 144 -4.72 -16.93 -6.90
CA LYS A 144 -6.10 -16.44 -6.96
C LYS A 144 -6.35 -15.57 -8.19
N PHE A 145 -5.44 -14.67 -8.52
CA PHE A 145 -5.61 -13.70 -9.61
C PHE A 145 -4.86 -14.04 -10.90
N LYS A 146 -4.26 -15.23 -11.00
CA LYS A 146 -3.46 -15.67 -12.16
C LYS A 146 -4.12 -15.36 -13.51
N LYS A 147 -5.40 -15.75 -13.67
CA LYS A 147 -6.15 -15.54 -14.92
C LYS A 147 -6.36 -14.06 -15.25
N LEU A 148 -6.47 -13.21 -14.23
CA LEU A 148 -6.66 -11.77 -14.39
C LEU A 148 -5.31 -11.11 -14.71
N ILE A 149 -4.24 -11.45 -13.98
CA ILE A 149 -2.89 -10.95 -14.20
C ILE A 149 -2.40 -11.30 -15.61
N LEU A 150 -2.67 -12.51 -16.11
CA LEU A 150 -2.27 -12.88 -17.48
C LEU A 150 -3.04 -12.13 -18.58
N LYS A 151 -4.12 -11.41 -18.25
CA LYS A 151 -4.86 -10.54 -19.17
C LYS A 151 -4.42 -9.08 -19.11
N THR A 152 -3.51 -8.74 -18.19
CA THR A 152 -2.96 -7.39 -18.03
C THR A 152 -1.51 -7.34 -18.52
N ASP A 153 -0.94 -6.13 -18.56
CA ASP A 153 0.48 -5.92 -18.89
C ASP A 153 1.37 -6.33 -17.69
N PHE A 154 1.44 -7.63 -17.40
CA PHE A 154 2.12 -8.20 -16.22
C PHE A 154 3.64 -8.08 -16.22
N PHE A 155 4.25 -7.58 -17.30
CA PHE A 155 5.71 -7.46 -17.42
C PHE A 155 6.34 -6.63 -16.30
N PHE A 156 5.69 -5.52 -15.91
CA PHE A 156 6.14 -4.71 -14.77
C PHE A 156 6.05 -5.48 -13.44
N LEU A 157 4.99 -6.28 -13.24
CA LEU A 157 4.87 -7.12 -12.05
C LEU A 157 5.96 -8.19 -12.01
N PHE A 158 6.29 -8.78 -13.16
CA PHE A 158 7.39 -9.73 -13.28
C PHE A 158 8.76 -9.10 -12.95
N LEU A 159 9.05 -7.91 -13.49
CA LEU A 159 10.26 -7.15 -13.16
C LEU A 159 10.34 -6.84 -11.67
N SER A 160 9.21 -6.46 -11.05
CA SER A 160 9.15 -6.19 -9.61
C SER A 160 9.63 -7.39 -8.79
N PHE A 161 9.16 -8.59 -9.11
CA PHE A 161 9.60 -9.82 -8.44
C PHE A 161 11.07 -10.17 -8.70
N ILE A 162 11.59 -9.91 -9.91
CA ILE A 162 13.03 -10.08 -10.19
C ILE A 162 13.85 -9.19 -9.27
N PHE A 163 13.52 -7.90 -9.19
CA PHE A 163 14.26 -6.93 -8.39
C PHE A 163 14.18 -7.24 -6.88
N PHE A 164 13.01 -7.63 -6.36
CA PHE A 164 12.90 -8.08 -4.97
C PHE A 164 13.71 -9.35 -4.69
N SER A 165 13.71 -10.30 -5.63
CA SER A 165 14.52 -11.52 -5.49
C SER A 165 16.02 -11.20 -5.50
N LEU A 166 16.45 -10.29 -6.38
CA LEU A 166 17.84 -9.84 -6.44
C LEU A 166 18.26 -9.08 -5.19
N SER A 167 17.37 -8.27 -4.61
CA SER A 167 17.61 -7.57 -3.34
C SER A 167 17.90 -8.57 -2.22
N ILE A 168 17.04 -9.56 -2.00
CA ILE A 168 17.25 -10.62 -0.98
C ILE A 168 18.52 -11.43 -1.26
N LEU A 169 18.80 -11.77 -2.52
CA LEU A 169 20.03 -12.49 -2.88
C LEU A 169 21.29 -11.67 -2.62
N SER A 170 21.24 -10.36 -2.82
CA SER A 170 22.37 -9.46 -2.58
C SER A 170 22.75 -9.40 -1.10
N GLU A 171 21.76 -9.45 -0.21
CA GLU A 171 21.94 -9.51 1.23
C GLU A 171 22.62 -10.82 1.67
N ILE A 172 22.18 -11.97 1.09
CA ILE A 172 22.71 -13.30 1.46
C ILE A 172 24.13 -13.52 0.93
N MET A 173 24.42 -13.10 -0.31
CA MET A 173 25.66 -13.46 -1.01
C MET A 173 26.82 -12.51 -0.76
N ILE A 174 26.56 -11.24 -0.41
CA ILE A 174 27.57 -10.19 -0.49
C ILE A 174 27.79 -9.60 0.91
N LYS A 175 29.01 -9.76 1.44
CA LYS A 175 29.46 -9.09 2.68
C LYS A 175 29.12 -7.59 2.63
N LYS A 176 28.67 -7.06 3.78
CA LYS A 176 28.44 -5.67 4.26
C LYS A 176 28.72 -4.43 3.37
N ASP A 177 29.60 -4.51 2.38
CA ASP A 177 30.02 -3.40 1.53
C ASP A 177 29.04 -3.06 0.40
N LEU A 178 28.01 -3.88 0.14
CA LEU A 178 26.96 -3.61 -0.87
C LEU A 178 25.54 -3.41 -0.31
N ILE A 179 25.38 -3.03 0.97
CA ILE A 179 24.07 -2.66 1.55
C ILE A 179 23.33 -1.64 0.66
N MET A 180 24.08 -0.72 0.05
CA MET A 180 23.51 0.26 -0.88
C MET A 180 22.80 -0.41 -2.08
N LEU A 181 23.37 -1.49 -2.63
CA LEU A 181 22.81 -2.16 -3.80
C LEU A 181 21.46 -2.82 -3.47
N GLU A 182 21.35 -3.43 -2.28
CA GLU A 182 20.13 -4.05 -1.78
C GLU A 182 18.96 -3.06 -1.77
N ASP A 183 19.18 -1.87 -1.17
CA ASP A 183 18.18 -0.80 -1.08
C ASP A 183 17.73 -0.30 -2.45
N TRP A 184 18.68 -0.12 -3.38
CA TRP A 184 18.36 0.29 -4.76
C TRP A 184 17.57 -0.79 -5.50
N LEU A 185 17.94 -2.06 -5.36
CA LEU A 185 17.21 -3.18 -5.96
C LEU A 185 15.78 -3.26 -5.39
N LYS A 186 15.61 -3.12 -4.08
CA LYS A 186 14.29 -3.03 -3.44
C LYS A 186 13.48 -1.88 -4.04
N LEU A 187 14.07 -0.69 -4.17
CA LEU A 187 13.41 0.47 -4.76
C LEU A 187 12.99 0.23 -6.22
N PHE A 188 13.83 -0.38 -7.06
CA PHE A 188 13.43 -0.77 -8.42
C PHE A 188 12.24 -1.73 -8.41
N GLY A 189 12.20 -2.67 -7.46
CA GLY A 189 11.06 -3.56 -7.24
C GLY A 189 9.77 -2.78 -6.97
N ILE A 190 9.82 -1.78 -6.08
CA ILE A 190 8.69 -0.93 -5.69
C ILE A 190 8.20 -0.08 -6.86
N VAL A 191 9.11 0.54 -7.62
CA VAL A 191 8.78 1.36 -8.80
C VAL A 191 8.02 0.52 -9.83
N ASN A 192 8.48 -0.70 -10.11
CA ASN A 192 7.83 -1.62 -11.03
C ASN A 192 6.46 -2.10 -10.50
N TRP A 193 6.35 -2.35 -9.19
CA TRP A 193 5.08 -2.69 -8.54
C TRP A 193 4.04 -1.57 -8.73
N LEU A 194 4.42 -0.33 -8.41
CA LEU A 194 3.58 0.85 -8.61
C LEU A 194 3.21 1.05 -10.08
N ALA A 195 4.17 0.92 -11.00
CA ALA A 195 3.94 1.07 -12.44
C ALA A 195 2.90 0.06 -12.94
N TYR A 196 3.00 -1.20 -12.52
CA TYR A 196 2.03 -2.24 -12.86
C TYR A 196 0.62 -1.86 -12.40
N PHE A 197 0.41 -1.58 -11.10
CA PHE A 197 -0.93 -1.31 -10.58
C PHE A 197 -1.54 -0.02 -11.13
N THR A 198 -0.72 1.01 -11.31
CA THR A 198 -1.15 2.27 -11.93
C THR A 198 -1.62 2.04 -13.36
N ARG A 199 -0.88 1.25 -14.14
CA ARG A 199 -1.22 0.94 -15.54
C ARG A 199 -2.51 0.13 -15.64
N VAL A 200 -2.66 -0.92 -14.82
CA VAL A 200 -3.90 -1.72 -14.80
C VAL A 200 -5.09 -0.87 -14.35
N CYS A 201 -4.89 0.05 -13.40
CA CYS A 201 -5.91 1.00 -12.95
C CYS A 201 -6.39 1.88 -14.11
N PHE A 202 -5.48 2.53 -14.84
CA PHE A 202 -5.83 3.37 -15.98
C PHE A 202 -6.59 2.60 -17.06
N GLN A 203 -6.09 1.44 -17.47
CA GLN A 203 -6.74 0.60 -18.48
C GLN A 203 -8.16 0.20 -18.09
N GLN A 204 -8.38 -0.14 -16.81
CA GLN A 204 -9.70 -0.58 -16.36
C GLN A 204 -10.69 0.57 -16.21
N ILE A 205 -10.21 1.73 -15.76
CA ILE A 205 -11.03 2.94 -15.67
C ILE A 205 -11.46 3.39 -17.06
N GLU A 206 -10.54 3.44 -18.03
CA GLU A 206 -10.83 3.82 -19.42
C GLU A 206 -11.88 2.91 -20.07
N LYS A 207 -11.69 1.59 -19.97
CA LYS A 207 -12.68 0.59 -20.43
C LYS A 207 -14.05 0.80 -19.78
N THR A 208 -14.07 1.13 -18.50
CA THR A 208 -15.31 1.37 -17.76
C THR A 208 -16.02 2.63 -18.25
N PHE A 209 -15.30 3.71 -18.56
CA PHE A 209 -15.89 4.91 -19.13
C PHE A 209 -16.44 4.69 -20.54
N GLN A 210 -15.68 4.02 -21.40
CA GLN A 210 -16.11 3.70 -22.77
C GLN A 210 -17.39 2.84 -22.77
N SER A 211 -17.46 1.80 -21.92
CA SER A 211 -18.64 0.94 -21.82
C SER A 211 -19.91 1.70 -21.41
N GLN A 212 -19.80 2.67 -20.48
CA GLN A 212 -20.92 3.49 -20.05
C GLN A 212 -21.38 4.47 -21.12
N GLN A 213 -20.45 5.00 -21.93
CA GLN A 213 -20.81 5.90 -23.03
C GLN A 213 -21.60 5.14 -24.11
N ILE A 214 -21.14 3.96 -24.51
CA ILE A 214 -21.83 3.10 -25.48
C ILE A 214 -23.23 2.72 -24.99
N GLU A 215 -23.37 2.37 -23.70
CA GLU A 215 -24.66 2.04 -23.12
C GLU A 215 -25.64 3.23 -23.15
N ARG A 216 -25.16 4.44 -22.84
CA ARG A 216 -25.97 5.67 -22.92
C ARG A 216 -26.40 5.99 -24.35
N GLU A 217 -25.52 5.81 -25.33
CA GLU A 217 -25.84 6.03 -26.75
C GLU A 217 -26.86 5.01 -27.28
N ARG A 218 -26.77 3.75 -26.86
CA ARG A 218 -27.77 2.72 -27.19
C ARG A 218 -29.16 3.07 -26.64
N ILE A 219 -29.24 3.49 -25.37
CA ILE A 219 -30.52 3.88 -24.76
C ILE A 219 -31.12 5.09 -25.50
N ARG A 220 -30.29 6.04 -25.92
CA ARG A 220 -30.73 7.24 -26.66
C ARG A 220 -31.25 6.93 -28.07
N THR A 221 -30.72 5.90 -28.72
CA THR A 221 -31.12 5.50 -30.09
C THR A 221 -32.30 4.53 -30.11
N SER A 222 -32.68 3.97 -28.95
CA SER A 222 -33.86 3.11 -28.78
C SER A 222 -35.16 3.85 -28.40
N ILE A 223 -35.12 5.18 -28.30
CA ILE A 223 -36.25 6.08 -28.05
C ILE A 223 -36.53 6.87 -29.33
#